data_AF-A0A7L2Q7C0-F1
#
_entry.id   AF-A0A7L2Q7C0-F1
#
_cell.length_a   1.000
_cell.length_b   1.000
_cell.length_c   1.000
_cell.angle_alpha   90.00
_cell.angle_beta   90.00
_cell.angle_gamma   90.00
#
_symmetry.space_group_name_H-M   'P 1'
#
loop_
_entity.id
_entity.type
_entity.pdbx_description
1 polymer ?
#
loop_
_entity_poly.entity_id
_entity_poly.type
_entity_poly.pdbx_seq_one_letter_code
_entity_poly.pdbx_strand_id
1 'polypeptide(L)'
;WAVLVAGALMGAGDVIAQQLVEQRGLRGHQCPRTLKMMAIGFCFVGPVVGSWYRILDWLIPGNTKVVAVKKVILDQGGFAPCFLGCFLAVTGATNGLSLQENWSKIQQDYMDALMTNYCIWPPVQIANFYFVPLQHRLAVVQCVAIIWNCYLSWKANRM
;
A
#
# COMPACT_ATOMS: atom_id res chain seq x y z
N TRP A 1 1.28 -14.02 -10.15
CA TRP A 1 2.49 -13.18 -9.98
C TRP A 1 2.21 -11.98 -9.05
N ALA A 2 1.14 -11.20 -9.27
CA ALA A 2 0.85 -9.97 -8.51
C ALA A 2 0.79 -10.20 -6.98
N VAL A 3 0.21 -11.32 -6.56
CA VAL A 3 0.11 -11.69 -5.13
C VAL A 3 1.47 -11.93 -4.48
N LEU A 4 2.37 -12.63 -5.17
CA LEU A 4 3.73 -12.89 -4.68
C LEU A 4 4.53 -11.58 -4.59
N VAL A 5 4.38 -10.71 -5.58
CA VAL A 5 5.04 -9.39 -5.59
C VAL A 5 4.50 -8.49 -4.48
N ALA A 6 3.20 -8.47 -4.23
CA ALA A 6 2.62 -7.72 -3.13
C ALA A 6 3.16 -8.19 -1.76
N GLY A 7 3.18 -9.51 -1.51
CA GLY A 7 3.76 -10.07 -0.30
C GLY A 7 5.24 -9.73 -0.12
N ALA A 8 6.04 -9.90 -1.17
CA ALA A 8 7.47 -9.60 -1.14
C ALA A 8 7.76 -8.11 -0.91
N LEU A 9 7.04 -7.21 -1.60
CA LEU A 9 7.21 -5.76 -1.46
C LEU A 9 6.79 -5.27 -0.07
N MET A 10 5.73 -5.85 0.51
CA MET A 10 5.33 -5.52 1.87
C MET A 10 6.35 -6.01 2.91
N GLY A 11 6.90 -7.21 2.74
CA GLY A 11 7.99 -7.70 3.57
C GLY A 11 9.24 -6.82 3.48
N ALA A 12 9.65 -6.46 2.26
CA ALA A 12 10.79 -5.57 2.04
C ALA A 12 10.56 -4.19 2.65
N GLY A 13 9.36 -3.61 2.46
CA GLY A 13 8.99 -2.35 3.09
C GLY A 13 9.05 -2.41 4.61
N ASP A 14 8.59 -3.51 5.22
CA ASP A 14 8.68 -3.71 6.67
C ASP A 14 10.12 -3.83 7.18
N VAL A 15 10.99 -4.57 6.46
CA VAL A 15 12.42 -4.63 6.80
C VAL A 15 13.05 -3.24 6.77
N ILE A 16 12.75 -2.45 5.74
CA ILE A 16 13.24 -1.07 5.62
C ILE A 16 12.70 -0.20 6.75
N ALA A 17 11.42 -0.31 7.09
CA ALA A 17 10.82 0.42 8.20
C ALA A 17 11.54 0.11 9.52
N GLN A 18 11.78 -1.17 9.80
CA GLN A 18 12.44 -1.58 11.04
C GLN A 18 13.91 -1.16 11.12
N GLN A 19 14.65 -1.21 10.00
CA GLN A 19 16.09 -0.95 9.99
C GLN A 19 16.45 0.53 9.79
N LEU A 20 15.76 1.23 8.88
CA LEU A 20 16.09 2.61 8.52
C LEU A 20 15.26 3.64 9.27
N VAL A 21 13.96 3.37 9.50
CA VAL A 21 13.06 4.34 10.15
C VAL A 21 13.09 4.17 11.66
N GLU A 22 12.91 2.93 12.14
CA GLU A 22 12.87 2.63 13.57
C GLU A 22 14.26 2.33 14.17
N GLN A 23 15.29 2.20 13.31
CA GLN A 23 16.70 2.00 13.70
C GLN A 23 16.91 0.91 14.75
N ARG A 24 16.15 -0.19 14.65
CA ARG A 24 16.19 -1.29 15.65
C ARG A 24 17.50 -2.09 15.62
N GLY A 25 18.24 -2.00 14.52
CA GLY A 25 19.42 -2.82 14.26
C GLY A 25 19.10 -4.29 13.99
N LEU A 26 20.13 -5.07 13.61
CA LEU A 26 19.97 -6.47 13.21
C LEU A 26 19.48 -7.37 14.35
N ARG A 27 19.94 -7.12 15.59
CA ARG A 27 19.51 -7.89 16.77
C ARG A 27 18.10 -7.53 17.25
N GLY A 28 17.62 -6.31 16.97
CA GLY A 28 16.28 -5.85 17.31
C GLY A 28 15.23 -6.10 16.22
N HIS A 29 15.61 -6.78 15.14
CA HIS A 29 14.72 -7.06 14.03
C HIS A 29 13.60 -8.05 14.43
N GLN A 30 12.36 -7.66 14.19
CA GLN A 30 11.18 -8.46 14.47
C GLN A 30 10.73 -9.23 13.22
N CYS A 31 11.31 -10.42 13.03
CA CYS A 31 10.89 -11.35 11.96
C CYS A 31 9.38 -11.67 11.99
N PRO A 32 8.71 -11.86 13.16
CA PRO A 32 7.28 -12.12 13.19
C PRO A 32 6.45 -10.97 12.58
N ARG A 33 6.87 -9.72 12.76
CA ARG A 33 6.20 -8.55 12.17
C ARG A 33 6.37 -8.54 10.65
N THR A 34 7.57 -8.81 10.16
CA THR A 34 7.82 -8.93 8.72
C THR A 34 7.00 -10.04 8.09
N LEU A 35 6.90 -11.20 8.76
CA LEU A 35 6.08 -12.31 8.29
C LEU A 35 4.58 -11.95 8.26
N LYS A 36 4.07 -11.24 9.27
CA LYS A 36 2.69 -10.73 9.27
C LYS A 36 2.45 -9.78 8.09
N MET A 37 3.36 -8.85 7.84
CA MET A 37 3.24 -7.93 6.70
C MET A 37 3.31 -8.64 5.35
N MET A 38 4.18 -9.63 5.20
CA MET A 38 4.22 -10.48 4.01
C MET A 38 2.91 -11.25 3.83
N ALA A 39 2.35 -11.81 4.92
CA ALA A 39 1.09 -12.52 4.90
C ALA A 39 -0.09 -11.60 4.54
N ILE A 40 -0.14 -10.37 5.06
CA ILE A 40 -1.14 -9.36 4.66
C ILE A 40 -0.97 -9.04 3.17
N GLY A 41 0.26 -8.87 2.70
CA GLY A 41 0.54 -8.61 1.29
C GLY A 41 0.07 -9.74 0.37
N PHE A 42 0.27 -10.98 0.78
CA PHE A 42 -0.11 -12.18 0.02
C PHE A 42 -1.62 -12.49 0.11
N CYS A 43 -2.20 -12.47 1.30
CA CYS A 43 -3.59 -12.92 1.51
C CYS A 43 -4.61 -11.80 1.27
N PHE A 44 -4.24 -10.53 1.46
CA PHE A 44 -5.17 -9.41 1.39
C PHE A 44 -4.82 -8.45 0.25
N VAL A 45 -3.66 -7.80 0.29
CA VAL A 45 -3.32 -6.73 -0.66
C VAL A 45 -3.27 -7.24 -2.09
N GLY A 46 -2.55 -8.34 -2.34
CA GLY A 46 -2.42 -8.92 -3.67
C GLY A 46 -3.76 -9.28 -4.33
N PRO A 47 -4.63 -10.08 -3.67
CA PRO A 47 -5.94 -10.42 -4.20
C PRO A 47 -6.86 -9.21 -4.37
N VAL A 48 -6.93 -8.31 -3.39
CA VAL A 48 -7.82 -7.14 -3.42
C VAL A 48 -7.40 -6.17 -4.53
N VAL A 49 -6.13 -5.77 -4.58
CA VAL A 49 -5.61 -4.85 -5.61
C VAL A 49 -5.66 -5.51 -6.99
N GLY A 50 -5.29 -6.78 -7.10
CA GLY A 50 -5.36 -7.52 -8.36
C GLY A 50 -6.78 -7.64 -8.92
N SER A 51 -7.78 -7.81 -8.03
CA SER A 51 -9.19 -7.85 -8.44
C SER A 51 -9.71 -6.45 -8.78
N TRP A 52 -9.32 -5.43 -8.02
CA TRP A 52 -9.65 -4.04 -8.30
C TRP A 52 -9.16 -3.60 -9.68
N TYR A 53 -7.91 -3.91 -10.06
CA TYR A 53 -7.41 -3.57 -11.39
C TYR A 53 -8.22 -4.24 -12.52
N ARG A 54 -8.69 -5.48 -12.33
CA ARG A 54 -9.57 -6.13 -13.31
C ARG A 54 -10.92 -5.42 -13.43
N ILE A 55 -11.51 -5.01 -12.30
CA ILE A 55 -12.75 -4.23 -12.26
C ILE A 55 -12.52 -2.88 -12.96
N LEU A 56 -11.40 -2.24 -12.70
CA LEU A 56 -11.04 -0.93 -13.26
C LEU A 56 -10.85 -0.99 -14.77
N ASP A 57 -10.23 -2.06 -15.29
CA ASP A 57 -10.08 -2.31 -16.72
C ASP A 57 -11.42 -2.62 -17.41
N TRP A 58 -12.33 -3.29 -16.71
CA TRP A 58 -13.69 -3.55 -17.18
C TRP A 58 -14.55 -2.28 -17.22
N LEU A 59 -14.50 -1.45 -16.16
CA LEU A 59 -15.25 -0.19 -16.06
C LEU A 59 -14.75 0.87 -17.05
N ILE A 60 -13.44 0.95 -17.27
CA ILE A 60 -12.81 1.97 -18.12
C ILE A 60 -11.92 1.29 -19.16
N PRO A 61 -12.50 0.75 -20.24
CA PRO A 61 -11.75 0.06 -21.28
C PRO A 61 -10.88 1.04 -22.07
N GLY A 62 -9.71 0.56 -22.52
CA GLY A 62 -8.78 1.30 -23.36
C GLY A 62 -7.46 1.65 -22.68
N ASN A 63 -6.51 2.11 -23.51
CA ASN A 63 -5.10 2.28 -23.13
C ASN A 63 -4.57 3.70 -23.40
N THR A 64 -5.45 4.69 -23.55
CA THR A 64 -5.05 6.07 -23.79
C THR A 64 -4.64 6.76 -22.49
N LYS A 65 -3.88 7.87 -22.58
CA LYS A 65 -3.51 8.68 -21.42
C LYS A 65 -4.74 9.22 -20.66
N VAL A 66 -5.81 9.56 -21.39
CA VAL A 66 -7.07 10.01 -20.79
C VAL A 66 -7.73 8.89 -19.98
N VAL A 67 -7.73 7.65 -20.51
CA VAL A 67 -8.23 6.49 -19.76
C VAL A 67 -7.41 6.27 -18.49
N ALA A 68 -6.08 6.38 -18.56
CA ALA A 68 -5.23 6.27 -17.38
C ALA A 68 -5.57 7.31 -16.29
N VAL A 69 -5.78 8.57 -16.66
CA VAL A 69 -6.18 9.62 -15.69
C VAL A 69 -7.54 9.30 -15.07
N LYS A 70 -8.53 8.86 -15.85
CA LYS A 70 -9.85 8.45 -15.32
C LYS A 70 -9.73 7.29 -14.33
N LYS A 71 -8.88 6.30 -14.64
CA LYS A 71 -8.57 5.16 -13.76
C LYS A 71 -7.96 5.63 -12.44
N VAL A 72 -7.01 6.57 -12.47
CA VAL A 72 -6.42 7.16 -11.25
C VAL A 72 -7.46 7.90 -10.43
N ILE A 73 -8.33 8.70 -11.04
CA ILE A 73 -9.37 9.43 -10.30
C ILE A 73 -10.32 8.46 -9.57
N LEU A 74 -10.74 7.38 -10.24
CA LEU A 74 -11.61 6.39 -9.64
C LEU A 74 -10.91 5.58 -8.53
N ASP A 75 -9.65 5.23 -8.76
CA ASP A 75 -8.80 4.53 -7.79
C ASP A 75 -8.60 5.37 -6.53
N GLN A 76 -8.17 6.62 -6.68
CA GLN A 76 -7.88 7.51 -5.56
C GLN A 76 -9.17 7.98 -4.87
N GLY A 77 -10.24 8.26 -5.61
CA GLY A 77 -11.49 8.77 -5.04
C GLY A 77 -12.33 7.73 -4.31
N GLY A 78 -12.30 6.46 -4.74
CA GLY A 78 -13.14 5.41 -4.20
C GLY A 78 -12.38 4.27 -3.53
N PHE A 79 -11.39 3.71 -4.23
CA PHE A 79 -10.71 2.51 -3.77
C PHE A 79 -9.70 2.80 -2.66
N ALA A 80 -8.85 3.82 -2.81
CA ALA A 80 -7.80 4.13 -1.84
C ALA A 80 -8.32 4.37 -0.40
N PRO A 81 -9.42 5.15 -0.17
CA PRO A 81 -10.03 5.29 1.17
C PRO A 81 -10.45 3.95 1.78
N CYS A 82 -11.25 3.18 1.03
CA CYS A 82 -11.78 1.90 1.50
C CYS A 82 -10.63 0.90 1.76
N PHE A 83 -9.68 0.82 0.83
CA PHE A 83 -8.53 -0.06 0.94
C PHE A 83 -7.68 0.26 2.16
N LEU A 84 -7.37 1.55 2.41
CA LEU A 84 -6.59 1.97 3.58
C LEU A 84 -7.30 1.65 4.90
N GLY A 85 -8.60 1.90 4.99
CA GLY A 85 -9.38 1.57 6.17
C GLY A 85 -9.35 0.07 6.46
N CYS A 86 -9.61 -0.76 5.45
CA CYS A 86 -9.52 -2.22 5.58
C CYS A 86 -8.09 -2.68 5.91
N PHE A 87 -7.07 -2.07 5.31
CA PHE A 87 -5.67 -2.41 5.56
C PHE A 87 -5.28 -2.17 7.03
N LEU A 88 -5.64 -1.00 7.58
CA LEU A 88 -5.37 -0.69 8.98
C LEU A 88 -6.13 -1.64 9.91
N ALA A 89 -7.40 -1.94 9.60
CA ALA A 89 -8.22 -2.86 10.38
C ALA A 89 -7.66 -4.29 10.40
N VAL A 90 -7.29 -4.83 9.23
CA VAL A 90 -6.68 -6.16 9.12
C VAL A 90 -5.35 -6.19 9.86
N THR A 91 -4.52 -5.16 9.69
CA THR A 91 -3.21 -5.09 10.35
C THR A 91 -3.35 -5.05 11.86
N GLY A 92 -4.23 -4.19 12.40
CA GLY A 92 -4.49 -4.11 13.84
C GLY A 92 -4.99 -5.44 14.43
N ALA A 93 -5.88 -6.14 13.72
CA ALA A 93 -6.34 -7.47 14.11
C ALA A 93 -5.21 -8.50 14.12
N THR A 94 -4.34 -8.52 13.10
CA THR A 94 -3.17 -9.42 13.06
C THR A 94 -2.10 -9.07 14.11
N ASN A 95 -2.10 -7.83 14.59
CA ASN A 95 -1.27 -7.37 15.70
C ASN A 95 -1.85 -7.72 17.07
N GLY A 96 -3.06 -8.31 17.13
CA GLY A 96 -3.68 -8.75 18.37
C GLY A 96 -4.37 -7.64 19.15
N LEU A 97 -4.63 -6.48 18.51
CA LEU A 97 -5.42 -5.42 19.13
C LEU A 97 -6.87 -5.87 19.35
N SER A 98 -7.46 -5.50 20.48
CA SER A 98 -8.90 -5.65 20.67
C SER A 98 -9.67 -4.81 19.65
N LEU A 99 -10.96 -5.10 19.46
CA LEU A 99 -11.80 -4.35 18.51
C LEU A 99 -11.83 -2.85 18.83
N GLN A 100 -11.86 -2.49 20.12
CA GLN A 100 -11.91 -1.10 20.56
C GLN A 100 -10.56 -0.39 20.34
N GLU A 101 -9.44 -1.05 20.65
CA GLU A 101 -8.10 -0.50 20.37
C GLU A 101 -7.84 -0.35 18.88
N ASN A 102 -8.22 -1.35 18.09
CA ASN A 102 -8.07 -1.31 16.64
C ASN A 102 -8.90 -0.17 16.04
N TRP A 103 -10.16 -0.02 16.46
CA TRP A 103 -11.02 1.08 16.01
C TRP A 103 -10.43 2.46 16.39
N SER A 104 -9.99 2.62 17.64
CA SER A 104 -9.34 3.85 18.09
C SER A 104 -8.10 4.18 17.25
N LYS A 105 -7.25 3.17 16.97
CA LYS A 105 -6.06 3.33 16.14
C LYS A 105 -6.40 3.73 14.71
N ILE A 106 -7.43 3.12 14.11
CA ILE A 106 -7.91 3.51 12.78
C ILE A 106 -8.34 4.98 12.80
N GLN A 107 -9.14 5.41 13.78
CA GLN A 107 -9.60 6.81 13.84
C GLN A 107 -8.43 7.80 13.96
N GLN A 108 -7.35 7.43 14.65
CA GLN A 108 -6.16 8.27 14.80
C GLN A 108 -5.30 8.30 13.53
N ASP A 109 -5.06 7.14 12.92
CA ASP A 109 -4.07 7.01 11.85
C ASP A 109 -4.64 7.15 10.44
N TYR A 110 -5.95 6.91 10.26
CA TYR A 110 -6.57 6.81 8.94
C TYR A 110 -6.49 8.11 8.14
N MET A 111 -6.79 9.26 8.75
CA MET A 111 -6.72 10.54 8.03
C MET A 111 -5.29 10.90 7.63
N ASP A 112 -4.31 10.68 8.53
CA ASP A 112 -2.90 10.92 8.21
C ASP A 112 -2.42 10.00 7.08
N ALA A 113 -2.79 8.71 7.12
CA ALA A 113 -2.45 7.75 6.09
C ALA A 113 -3.11 8.09 4.75
N LEU A 114 -4.37 8.52 4.76
CA LEU A 114 -5.12 8.90 3.57
C LEU A 114 -4.56 10.17 2.91
N MET A 115 -4.28 11.19 3.71
CA MET A 115 -3.67 12.43 3.21
C MET A 115 -2.27 12.16 2.65
N THR A 116 -1.47 11.34 3.34
CA THR A 116 -0.16 10.92 2.83
C THR A 116 -0.28 10.15 1.52
N ASN A 117 -1.29 9.28 1.38
CA ASN A 117 -1.58 8.58 0.13
C ASN A 117 -1.82 9.57 -1.03
N TYR A 118 -2.67 10.57 -0.81
CA TYR A 118 -2.99 11.60 -1.80
C TYR A 118 -1.84 12.57 -2.09
N CYS A 119 -0.91 12.75 -1.16
CA CYS A 119 0.30 13.53 -1.39
C CYS A 119 1.32 12.77 -2.27
N ILE A 120 1.33 11.44 -2.22
CA ILE A 120 2.31 10.61 -2.93
C ILE A 120 1.77 10.12 -4.27
N TRP A 121 0.63 9.43 -4.27
CA TRP A 121 0.22 8.63 -5.41
C TRP A 121 -0.31 9.43 -6.60
N PRO A 122 -1.21 10.42 -6.45
CA PRO A 122 -1.67 11.22 -7.58
C PRO A 122 -0.52 11.93 -8.32
N PRO A 123 0.41 12.63 -7.64
CA PRO A 123 1.55 13.26 -8.34
C PRO A 123 2.46 12.24 -9.03
N VAL A 124 2.77 11.12 -8.37
CA VAL A 124 3.59 10.04 -8.96
C VAL A 124 2.91 9.47 -10.19
N GLN A 125 1.61 9.17 -10.13
CA GLN A 125 0.87 8.62 -11.25
C GLN A 125 0.80 9.60 -12.42
N ILE A 126 0.53 10.87 -12.16
CA ILE A 126 0.55 11.91 -13.19
C ILE A 126 1.93 11.97 -13.86
N ALA A 127 3.01 12.11 -13.09
CA ALA A 127 4.36 12.13 -13.64
C ALA A 127 4.69 10.86 -14.43
N ASN A 128 4.28 9.70 -13.94
CA ASN A 128 4.49 8.41 -14.60
C ASN A 128 3.75 8.31 -15.94
N PHE A 129 2.53 8.82 -16.06
CA PHE A 129 1.79 8.81 -17.33
C PHE A 129 2.27 9.85 -18.33
N TYR A 130 2.77 11.00 -17.84
CA TYR A 130 3.23 12.09 -18.71
C TYR A 130 4.66 11.88 -19.20
N PHE A 131 5.61 11.58 -18.31
CA PHE A 131 7.05 11.58 -18.61
C PHE A 131 7.63 10.20 -18.89
N VAL A 132 7.06 9.14 -18.32
CA VAL A 132 7.68 7.81 -18.34
C VAL A 132 7.14 6.96 -19.51
N PRO A 133 8.01 6.38 -20.36
CA PRO A 133 7.61 5.45 -21.41
C PRO A 133 6.92 4.21 -20.82
N LEU A 134 5.95 3.64 -21.55
CA LEU A 134 5.08 2.55 -21.07
C LEU A 134 5.86 1.39 -20.41
N GLN A 135 6.98 0.97 -21.00
CA GLN A 135 7.82 -0.13 -20.52
C GLN A 135 8.49 0.12 -19.16
N HIS A 136 8.70 1.37 -18.76
CA HIS A 136 9.36 1.73 -17.50
C HIS A 136 8.39 2.14 -16.39
N ARG A 137 7.10 2.34 -16.71
CA ARG A 137 6.09 2.81 -15.76
C ARG A 137 5.91 1.89 -14.56
N LEU A 138 5.96 0.58 -14.80
CA LEU A 138 5.87 -0.41 -13.73
C LEU A 138 7.05 -0.29 -12.78
N ALA A 139 8.27 -0.13 -13.28
CA ALA A 139 9.46 0.00 -12.44
C ALA A 139 9.37 1.23 -11.52
N VAL A 140 8.94 2.38 -12.04
CA VAL A 140 8.73 3.60 -11.23
C VAL A 140 7.71 3.37 -10.12
N VAL A 141 6.57 2.75 -10.44
CA VAL A 141 5.53 2.43 -9.46
C VAL A 141 6.06 1.49 -8.38
N GLN A 142 6.85 0.47 -8.74
CA GLN A 142 7.40 -0.46 -7.75
C GLN A 142 8.43 0.19 -6.82
N CYS A 143 9.26 1.12 -7.32
CA CYS A 143 10.18 1.88 -6.47
C CYS A 143 9.43 2.70 -5.42
N VAL A 144 8.38 3.43 -5.85
CA VAL A 144 7.54 4.21 -4.92
C VAL A 144 6.75 3.29 -3.98
N ALA A 145 6.32 2.12 -4.45
CA ALA A 145 5.60 1.15 -3.64
C ALA A 145 6.44 0.64 -2.46
N ILE A 146 7.77 0.50 -2.61
CA ILE A 146 8.66 0.14 -1.49
C ILE A 146 8.61 1.20 -0.39
N ILE A 147 8.72 2.47 -0.77
CA ILE A 147 8.65 3.61 0.17
C ILE A 147 7.28 3.65 0.85
N TRP A 148 6.22 3.48 0.07
CA TRP A 148 4.85 3.44 0.59
C TRP A 148 4.60 2.28 1.56
N ASN A 149 5.08 1.07 1.24
CA ASN A 149 4.95 -0.09 2.12
C ASN A 149 5.78 0.06 3.40
N CYS A 150 6.94 0.73 3.33
CA CYS A 150 7.71 1.12 4.50
C CYS A 150 6.90 2.07 5.39
N TYR A 151 6.31 3.12 4.82
CA TYR A 151 5.46 4.05 5.56
C TYR A 151 4.26 3.34 6.20
N LEU A 152 3.53 2.50 5.45
CA LEU A 152 2.38 1.75 5.97
C LEU A 152 2.78 0.80 7.09
N SER A 153 3.90 0.08 6.93
CA SER A 153 4.39 -0.81 7.99
C SER A 153 4.70 -0.02 9.26
N TRP A 154 5.44 1.08 9.15
CA TRP A 154 5.77 1.94 10.27
C TRP A 154 4.51 2.49 10.95
N LYS A 155 3.60 3.09 10.18
CA LYS A 155 2.37 3.70 10.69
C LYS A 155 1.48 2.67 11.40
N ALA A 156 1.30 1.49 10.80
CA ALA A 156 0.42 0.47 11.33
C ALA A 156 0.97 -0.25 12.58
N ASN A 157 2.29 -0.26 12.79
CA ASN A 157 2.92 -0.92 13.94
C ASN A 157 3.46 0.04 15.00
N ARG A 158 3.49 1.34 14.74
CA ARG A 158 3.77 2.34 15.75
C ARG A 158 2.59 2.43 16.71
N MET A 159 2.83 2.22 18.00
CA MET A 159 1.84 2.49 19.06
C MET A 159 1.81 3.98 19.38
#